data_AF-A0A7J3XXB5-F1
#
_entry.id   AF-A0A7J3XXB5-F1
#
_cell.length_a   1.000
_cell.length_b   1.000
_cell.length_c   1.000
_cell.angle_alpha   90.00
_cell.angle_beta   90.00
_cell.angle_gamma   90.00
#
_symmetry.space_group_name_H-M   'P 1'
#
loop_
_entity.id
_entity.type
_entity.pdbx_description
1 polymer ?
#
loop_
_entity_poly.entity_id
_entity_poly.type
_entity_poly.pdbx_seq_one_letter_code
_entity_poly.pdbx_strand_id
1 'polypeptide(L)'
;RVEVPGDERALFVKSSSATIRVPEIGVEITPGAFSQGEITTVEGIILGLIDVLKLACESPSDPCTSKIQYLQGVLEGKNHLTIVVEDPTGVSRILSSKAEVKKIKLKEEKQLLGE
;
A
#
# COMPACT_ATOMS: atom_id res chain seq x y z
N ARG A 1 3.17 6.15 -7.97
CA ARG A 1 4.36 6.65 -7.25
C ARG A 1 3.98 7.90 -6.49
N VAL A 2 4.51 8.08 -5.29
CA VAL A 2 4.36 9.25 -4.43
C VAL A 2 5.70 9.96 -4.43
N GLU A 3 5.79 11.09 -5.13
CA GLU A 3 7.06 11.79 -5.37
C GLU A 3 7.00 13.26 -4.99
N VAL A 4 5.84 13.90 -5.19
CA VAL A 4 5.66 15.34 -4.93
C VAL A 4 4.50 15.57 -3.96
N PRO A 5 4.51 16.68 -3.21
CA PRO A 5 3.37 17.05 -2.37
C PRO A 5 2.07 17.07 -3.16
N GLY A 6 1.03 16.45 -2.61
CA GLY A 6 -0.28 16.26 -3.23
C GLY A 6 -0.50 14.87 -3.82
N ASP A 7 0.56 14.10 -4.13
CA ASP A 7 0.41 12.71 -4.59
C ASP A 7 -0.26 11.82 -3.53
N GLU A 8 -0.02 12.10 -2.25
CA GLU A 8 -0.59 11.40 -1.11
C GLU A 8 -2.13 11.54 -1.01
N ARG A 9 -2.69 12.58 -1.66
CA ARG A 9 -4.13 12.85 -1.66
C ARG A 9 -4.90 12.06 -2.71
N ALA A 10 -4.21 11.35 -3.59
CA ALA A 10 -4.85 10.53 -4.61
C ALA A 10 -5.79 9.52 -3.93
N LEU A 11 -7.05 9.49 -4.40
CA LEU A 11 -8.04 8.55 -3.90
C LEU A 11 -7.67 7.14 -4.34
N PHE A 12 -7.88 6.18 -3.45
CA PHE A 12 -7.74 4.77 -3.71
C PHE A 12 -9.07 4.08 -3.44
N VAL A 13 -9.64 3.50 -4.49
CA VAL A 13 -10.74 2.55 -4.38
C VAL A 13 -10.11 1.17 -4.19
N LYS A 14 -10.21 0.62 -2.98
CA LYS A 14 -9.68 -0.69 -2.60
C LYS A 14 -10.78 -1.75 -2.72
N SER A 15 -10.48 -2.88 -3.36
CA SER A 15 -11.31 -4.08 -3.27
C SER A 15 -10.94 -4.92 -2.03
N SER A 16 -11.89 -5.77 -1.62
CA SER A 16 -11.69 -6.75 -0.55
C SER A 16 -10.61 -7.80 -0.86
N SER A 17 -10.24 -7.99 -2.13
CA SER A 17 -9.20 -8.93 -2.58
C SER A 17 -7.87 -8.26 -2.90
N ALA A 18 -7.75 -6.94 -2.73
CA ALA A 18 -6.55 -6.22 -3.14
C ALA A 18 -5.37 -6.44 -2.18
N THR A 19 -4.24 -6.86 -2.74
CA THR A 19 -2.93 -6.87 -2.10
C THR A 19 -2.22 -5.56 -2.39
N ILE A 20 -1.64 -4.94 -1.34
CA ILE A 20 -0.89 -3.69 -1.45
C ILE A 20 0.58 -3.99 -1.12
N ARG A 21 1.49 -3.57 -2.00
CA ARG A 21 2.93 -3.74 -1.81
C ARG A 21 3.63 -2.39 -1.80
N VAL A 22 4.63 -2.29 -0.93
CA VAL A 22 5.53 -1.15 -0.80
C VAL A 22 6.96 -1.66 -0.89
N PRO A 23 7.54 -1.76 -2.11
CA PRO A 23 8.82 -2.40 -2.35
C PRO A 23 9.98 -1.77 -1.58
N GLU A 24 9.99 -0.45 -1.42
CA GLU A 24 11.10 0.30 -0.81
C GLU A 24 11.34 -0.05 0.66
N ILE A 25 10.29 -0.47 1.37
CA ILE A 25 10.37 -0.91 2.77
C ILE A 25 10.08 -2.41 2.93
N GLY A 26 9.90 -3.14 1.83
CA GLY A 26 9.59 -4.57 1.84
C GLY A 26 8.35 -4.88 2.68
N VAL A 27 7.28 -4.11 2.52
CA VAL A 27 6.01 -4.33 3.22
C VAL A 27 4.94 -4.78 2.22
N GLU A 28 4.17 -5.78 2.62
CA GLU A 28 3.03 -6.31 1.88
C GLU A 28 1.82 -6.41 2.82
N ILE A 29 0.67 -5.95 2.34
CA ILE A 29 -0.62 -6.10 3.00
C ILE A 29 -1.46 -7.01 2.10
N THR A 30 -1.77 -8.21 2.59
CA THR A 30 -2.66 -9.15 1.92
C THR A 30 -4.08 -9.04 2.47
N PRO A 31 -5.11 -9.35 1.67
CA PRO A 31 -6.49 -9.37 2.14
C PRO A 31 -6.69 -10.50 3.17
N GLY A 32 -7.21 -10.14 4.34
CA GLY A 32 -7.67 -11.12 5.35
C GLY A 32 -9.10 -11.59 5.12
N ALA A 33 -9.55 -12.58 5.90
CA ALA A 33 -10.88 -13.19 5.77
C ALA A 33 -12.06 -12.20 5.88
N PHE A 34 -11.86 -11.08 6.57
CA PHE A 34 -12.86 -10.02 6.76
C PHE A 34 -12.50 -8.72 6.01
N SER A 35 -11.58 -8.78 5.03
CA SER A 35 -11.23 -7.59 4.25
C SER A 35 -12.45 -7.09 3.47
N GLN A 36 -12.74 -5.80 3.59
CA GLN A 36 -13.82 -5.14 2.89
C GLN A 36 -13.27 -4.18 1.83
N GLY A 37 -14.09 -3.87 0.83
CA GLY A 37 -13.80 -2.78 -0.08
C GLY A 37 -13.99 -1.44 0.63
N GLU A 38 -13.09 -0.50 0.37
CA GLU A 38 -13.13 0.84 0.97
C GLU A 38 -12.66 1.90 -0.03
N ILE A 39 -13.03 3.15 0.21
CA ILE A 39 -12.46 4.30 -0.48
C ILE A 39 -11.61 5.05 0.53
N THR A 40 -10.32 5.16 0.24
CA THR A 40 -9.34 5.83 1.08
C THR A 40 -8.45 6.74 0.22
N THR A 41 -7.38 7.29 0.79
CA THR A 41 -6.33 8.01 0.07
C THR A 41 -5.02 7.23 0.15
N VAL A 42 -4.06 7.59 -0.70
CA VAL A 42 -2.68 7.08 -0.59
C VAL A 42 -2.08 7.39 0.78
N GLU A 43 -2.32 8.59 1.32
CA GLU A 43 -1.98 8.97 2.69
C GLU A 43 -2.60 8.02 3.72
N GLY A 44 -3.89 7.71 3.58
CA GLY A 44 -4.59 6.78 4.47
C GLY A 44 -3.93 5.40 4.52
N ILE A 45 -3.46 4.89 3.37
CA ILE A 45 -2.70 3.64 3.30
C ILE A 45 -1.38 3.77 4.06
N ILE A 46 -0.63 4.86 3.86
CA ILE A 46 0.65 5.10 4.52
C ILE A 46 0.49 5.20 6.05
N LEU A 47 -0.53 5.92 6.51
CA LEU A 47 -0.85 6.04 7.94
C LEU A 47 -1.23 4.69 8.55
N GLY A 48 -2.09 3.91 7.86
CA GLY A 48 -2.44 2.56 8.31
C GLY A 48 -1.22 1.65 8.42
N LEU A 49 -0.28 1.73 7.48
CA LEU A 49 0.99 1.01 7.56
C LEU A 49 1.84 1.43 8.76
N ILE A 50 1.94 2.73 9.03
CA ILE A 50 2.63 3.25 10.20
C ILE A 50 2.02 2.70 11.48
N ASP A 51 0.69 2.69 11.59
CA ASP A 51 0.00 2.23 12.79
C ASP A 51 0.19 0.72 13.02
N VAL A 52 0.12 -0.10 11.96
CA VAL A 52 0.45 -1.53 12.06
C VAL A 52 1.90 -1.76 12.48
N LEU A 53 2.85 -1.01 11.89
CA LEU A 53 4.26 -1.12 12.25
C LEU A 53 4.51 -0.70 13.70
N LYS A 54 3.83 0.34 14.20
CA LYS A 54 3.94 0.77 15.61
C LYS A 54 3.47 -0.30 16.58
N LEU A 55 2.43 -1.06 16.22
CA LEU A 55 1.96 -2.19 17.06
C LEU A 55 2.96 -3.36 17.07
N ALA A 56 3.73 -3.52 15.99
CA ALA A 56 4.74 -4.56 15.88
C ALA A 56 6.09 -4.18 16.50
N CYS A 57 6.40 -2.88 16.63
CA CYS A 57 7.61 -2.40 17.29
C CYS A 57 7.38 -2.31 18.81
N GLU A 58 8.07 -3.15 19.58
CA GLU A 58 8.04 -3.09 21.05
C GLU A 58 9.09 -2.11 21.59
N SER A 59 10.16 -1.87 20.85
CA SER A 59 11.28 -1.03 21.27
C SER A 59 11.76 -0.05 20.18
N PRO A 60 12.30 1.12 20.55
CA PRO A 60 12.87 2.08 19.58
C PRO A 60 14.05 1.52 18.77
N SER A 61 14.73 0.49 19.29
CA SER A 61 15.82 -0.21 18.61
C SER A 61 15.35 -1.22 17.57
N ASP A 62 14.04 -1.48 17.47
CA ASP A 62 13.53 -2.48 16.54
C ASP A 62 13.74 -2.07 15.08
N PRO A 63 14.04 -3.02 14.19
CA PRO A 63 14.24 -2.74 12.76
C PRO A 63 13.06 -2.03 12.10
N CYS A 64 11.84 -2.25 12.59
CA CYS A 64 10.62 -1.63 12.08
C CYS A 64 10.54 -0.11 12.32
N THR A 65 11.26 0.42 13.30
CA THR A 65 11.34 1.87 13.58
C THR A 65 11.87 2.64 12.36
N SER A 66 12.87 2.09 11.66
CA SER A 66 13.41 2.70 10.44
C SER A 66 12.38 2.80 9.31
N LYS A 67 11.48 1.81 9.20
CA LYS A 67 10.39 1.81 8.20
C LYS A 67 9.35 2.87 8.54
N ILE A 68 9.02 3.04 9.81
CA ILE A 68 8.11 4.10 10.27
C ILE A 68 8.68 5.48 9.92
N GLN A 69 9.96 5.72 10.23
CA GLN A 69 10.63 6.98 9.89
C GLN A 69 10.67 7.23 8.39
N TYR A 70 10.90 6.19 7.59
CA TYR A 70 10.87 6.30 6.13
C TYR A 70 9.50 6.76 5.63
N LEU A 71 8.42 6.13 6.10
CA LEU A 71 7.04 6.47 5.73
C LEU A 71 6.64 7.89 6.18
N GLN A 72 7.07 8.31 7.36
CA GLN A 72 6.90 9.70 7.82
C GLN A 72 7.60 10.69 6.89
N GLY A 73 8.83 10.36 6.45
CA GLY A 73 9.54 11.17 5.47
C GLY A 73 8.82 11.24 4.11
N VAL A 74 8.04 10.23 3.71
CA VAL A 74 7.21 10.30 2.50
C VAL A 74 6.09 11.32 2.66
N LEU A 75 5.40 11.32 3.82
CA LEU A 75 4.33 12.29 4.12
C LEU A 75 4.85 13.74 4.21
N GLU A 76 6.10 13.91 4.62
CA GLU A 76 6.78 15.22 4.64
C GLU A 76 7.37 15.63 3.28
N GLY A 77 7.24 14.80 2.24
CA GLY A 77 7.80 15.05 0.91
C GLY A 77 9.34 14.94 0.84
N LYS A 78 9.97 14.29 1.81
CA LYS A 78 11.43 14.06 1.88
C LYS A 78 11.85 12.76 1.20
N ASN A 79 10.96 11.77 1.18
CA ASN A 79 11.18 10.46 0.56
C ASN A 79 10.13 10.20 -0.52
N HIS A 80 10.46 9.29 -1.44
CA HIS A 80 9.54 8.84 -2.49
C HIS A 80 9.12 7.40 -2.24
N LEU A 81 7.92 7.03 -2.68
CA LEU A 81 7.35 5.72 -2.44
C LEU A 81 6.67 5.16 -3.69
N THR A 82 6.75 3.85 -3.89
CA THR A 82 5.92 3.14 -4.87
C THR A 82 4.87 2.32 -4.13
N ILE A 83 3.60 2.58 -4.45
CA ILE A 83 2.50 1.71 -4.05
C ILE A 83 2.12 0.87 -5.26
N VAL A 84 2.20 -0.44 -5.09
CA VAL A 84 1.74 -1.42 -6.08
C VAL A 84 0.47 -2.06 -5.52
N VAL A 85 -0.59 -2.05 -6.33
CA VAL A 85 -1.85 -2.71 -5.99
C VAL A 85 -2.07 -3.86 -6.95
N GLU A 86 -2.19 -5.05 -6.39
CA GLU A 86 -2.51 -6.27 -7.12
C GLU A 86 -3.91 -6.69 -6.71
N ASP A 87 -4.83 -6.71 -7.66
CA ASP A 87 -6.22 -7.05 -7.39
C ASP A 87 -6.73 -8.06 -8.43
N PRO A 88 -6.94 -9.33 -8.04
CA PRO A 88 -7.40 -10.36 -8.97
C PRO A 88 -8.82 -10.08 -9.50
N THR A 89 -9.64 -9.32 -8.79
CA THR A 89 -10.99 -8.95 -9.26
C THR A 89 -10.98 -7.79 -10.24
N GLY A 90 -9.87 -7.05 -10.33
CA GLY A 90 -9.72 -5.91 -11.21
C GLY A 90 -10.61 -4.71 -10.84
N VAL A 91 -11.10 -4.61 -9.60
CA VAL A 91 -11.98 -3.50 -9.13
C VAL A 91 -11.16 -2.31 -8.63
N SER A 92 -9.99 -2.56 -8.04
CA SER A 92 -9.20 -1.55 -7.34
C SER A 92 -8.60 -0.49 -8.25
N ARG A 93 -8.63 0.79 -7.86
CA ARG A 93 -8.13 1.91 -8.67
C ARG A 93 -7.50 3.00 -7.82
N ILE A 94 -6.32 3.47 -8.21
CA ILE A 94 -5.75 4.71 -7.69
C ILE A 94 -6.10 5.83 -8.68
N LEU A 95 -6.81 6.85 -8.21
CA LEU A 95 -7.22 8.01 -9.00
C LEU A 95 -6.08 9.03 -9.03
N SER A 96 -5.09 8.74 -9.86
CA SER A 96 -3.94 9.61 -10.14
C SER A 96 -3.57 9.50 -11.61
N SER A 97 -3.15 10.60 -12.22
CA SER A 97 -2.59 10.59 -13.58
C SER A 97 -1.28 9.79 -13.70
N LYS A 98 -0.61 9.54 -12.57
CA LYS A 98 0.62 8.74 -12.49
C LYS A 98 0.37 7.24 -12.33
N ALA A 99 -0.90 6.82 -12.20
CA ALA A 99 -1.23 5.42 -11.98
C ALA A 99 -1.09 4.63 -13.29
N GLU A 100 -0.24 3.59 -13.27
CA GLU A 100 -0.11 2.64 -14.36
C GLU A 100 -0.94 1.38 -14.05
N VAL A 101 -1.80 0.97 -14.97
CA VAL A 101 -2.60 -0.25 -14.84
C VAL A 101 -2.10 -1.30 -15.82
N LYS A 102 -1.76 -2.48 -15.32
CA LYS A 102 -1.30 -3.63 -16.11
C LYS A 102 -2.20 -4.82 -15.79
N LYS A 103 -2.48 -5.65 -16.80
CA LYS A 103 -3.19 -6.92 -16.59
C LYS A 103 -2.24 -7.91 -15.94
N ILE A 104 -2.73 -8.59 -14.91
CA ILE A 104 -2.04 -9.68 -14.22
C ILE A 104 -2.12 -10.94 -15.11
N LYS A 105 -1.11 -11.81 -15.09
CA LYS A 105 -1.19 -13.09 -15.80
C LYS A 105 -2.05 -14.08 -15.00
N LEU A 106 -2.72 -15.00 -15.69
CA LEU A 106 -3.58 -16.03 -15.07
C LEU A 106 -2.91 -16.81 -13.93
N LYS A 107 -1.60 -17.09 -14.02
CA LYS A 107 -0.86 -17.80 -12.96
C LYS A 107 -0.75 -16.98 -11.68
N GLU A 108 -0.50 -15.68 -11.82
CA GLU A 108 -0.35 -14.74 -10.71
C GLU A 108 -1.72 -14.46 -10.07
N GLU A 109 -2.79 -14.39 -10.88
CA GLU A 109 -4.17 -14.25 -10.40
C GLU A 109 -4.57 -15.41 -9.46
N LYS A 110 -4.38 -16.66 -9.89
CA LYS A 110 -4.67 -17.84 -9.06
C LYS A 110 -3.89 -17.85 -7.75
N GLN A 111 -2.61 -17.49 -7.81
CA GLN A 111 -1.78 -17.38 -6.62
C GLN A 111 -2.32 -16.34 -5.63
N LEU A 112 -2.83 -15.20 -6.11
CA LEU A 112 -3.43 -14.17 -5.27
C LEU A 112 -4.78 -14.58 -4.68
N LEU A 113 -5.53 -15.46 -5.36
CA LEU A 113 -6.78 -16.05 -4.88
C LEU A 113 -6.58 -17.24 -3.95
N GLY A 114 -5.34 -17.76 -3.82
CA GLY A 114 -5.03 -18.94 -3.03
C GLY A 114 -5.42 -20.27 -3.70
N GLU A 115 -5.52 -20.28 -5.04
CA GLU A 115 -5.87 -21.44 -5.88
C GLU A 115 -4.65 -22.17 -6.47
#